data_AF-A0A3D0ET37-F1
#
_entry.id   AF-A0A3D0ET37-F1
#
_cell.length_a   1.000
_cell.length_b   1.000
_cell.length_c   1.000
_cell.angle_alpha   90.00
_cell.angle_beta   90.00
_cell.angle_gamma   90.00
#
_symmetry.space_group_name_H-M   'P 1'
#
loop_
_entity.id
_entity.type
_entity.pdbx_description
1 polymer ?
#
loop_
_entity_poly.entity_id
_entity_poly.type
_entity_poly.pdbx_seq_one_letter_code
_entity_poly.pdbx_strand_id
1 'polypeptide(L)'
;VRLEHSTQSFTLNNVVFPQALIIPEEESRKIQLMLAKDSSEGLTNFRLISFDDSSEALVHALGEYEIGKNESEAFNWEALSEQCKTPITAKAIYNNLADRKIVVGESYKWIESVYRDKGEAIAIFKAPKEARNQGFGVHPGCLDACFGVVMNLTDVPAGETFIPFGFESLTQFRGIPDEPLHVLVNLKPETDVERKIVGDIFIQTQNGEPILTILGFEGKKATKEALLPQITESKALIFEPRWQLIHDKVDHLIENSPAKKWLFVSQDGIYSRQLAKEWTALGMEVDCLELSQLDVNGQAEGKKDTFDSTLDWKGRERDRFKNVEGILYFPLLSSEGHNGEYVLDQQKQILWPLLELIQGMVHNGYEWPIVCVTQGSISTSEQDPLISPDQASLRGFLRTVKQEYNQIITGLVDLSTDSVLTGKQLLAAVNSIVLGEGDIAIRKGQFWAERMQEIPTTSPADNLLYTDSQTIVLTGGLGSLAFILAHWLLDRGARSVVLIGRREPNSDQRKQINELKERGAKISVVISDLSDEHQLKSALDEHNDVFDTITD
;
A
#
# COMPACT_ATOMS: atom_id res chain seq x y z
N VAL A 1 -20.26 -20.51 -12.46
CA VAL A 1 -20.71 -20.63 -13.87
C VAL A 1 -19.61 -21.35 -14.62
N ARG A 2 -19.86 -22.56 -15.11
CA ARG A 2 -18.91 -23.28 -15.96
C ARG A 2 -19.26 -22.92 -17.40
N LEU A 3 -18.40 -22.16 -18.08
CA LEU A 3 -18.57 -21.87 -19.50
C LEU A 3 -18.13 -23.11 -20.28
N GLU A 4 -19.03 -24.09 -20.41
CA GLU A 4 -18.77 -25.28 -21.23
C GLU A 4 -19.03 -24.96 -22.71
N HIS A 5 -18.00 -24.49 -23.41
CA HIS A 5 -18.01 -24.44 -24.88
C HIS A 5 -17.55 -25.79 -25.42
N SER A 6 -18.32 -26.85 -25.17
CA SER A 6 -17.89 -28.23 -25.42
C SER A 6 -17.81 -28.63 -26.91
N THR A 7 -18.09 -27.71 -27.86
CA THR A 7 -18.09 -28.02 -29.30
C THR A 7 -17.57 -26.91 -30.22
N GLN A 8 -17.19 -25.74 -29.70
CA GLN A 8 -16.75 -24.60 -30.53
C GLN A 8 -15.34 -24.17 -30.13
N SER A 9 -14.47 -23.98 -31.12
CA SER A 9 -13.16 -23.37 -30.91
C SER A 9 -13.31 -21.93 -30.42
N PHE A 10 -12.35 -21.50 -29.62
CA PHE A 10 -12.31 -20.13 -29.13
C PHE A 10 -10.88 -19.61 -29.14
N THR A 11 -10.78 -18.28 -29.13
CA THR A 11 -9.51 -17.59 -29.09
C THR A 11 -9.51 -16.57 -27.95
N LEU A 12 -8.41 -16.55 -27.21
CA LEU A 12 -8.08 -15.50 -26.25
C LEU A 12 -7.01 -14.62 -26.88
N ASN A 13 -7.28 -13.33 -27.06
CA ASN A 13 -6.34 -12.38 -27.65
C ASN A 13 -5.82 -11.40 -26.59
N ASN A 14 -4.62 -10.88 -26.79
CA ASN A 14 -3.99 -9.85 -25.97
C ASN A 14 -3.99 -10.21 -24.48
N VAL A 15 -3.70 -11.47 -24.15
CA VAL A 15 -3.75 -11.93 -22.76
C VAL A 15 -2.49 -11.52 -22.04
N VAL A 16 -2.68 -10.88 -20.90
CA VAL A 16 -1.60 -10.53 -19.98
C VAL A 16 -1.90 -11.06 -18.59
N PHE A 17 -0.85 -11.35 -17.84
CA PHE A 17 -0.88 -11.79 -16.44
C PHE A 17 -0.24 -10.71 -15.56
N PRO A 18 -1.00 -9.69 -15.14
CA PRO A 18 -0.43 -8.57 -14.38
C PRO A 18 0.13 -9.01 -13.03
N GLN A 19 -0.51 -9.99 -12.38
CA GLN A 19 -0.14 -10.41 -11.03
C GLN A 19 -0.40 -11.89 -10.80
N ALA A 20 0.54 -12.56 -10.14
CA ALA A 20 0.40 -13.95 -9.73
C ALA A 20 -0.77 -14.13 -8.74
N LEU A 21 -1.60 -15.15 -8.95
CA LEU A 21 -2.62 -15.57 -8.00
C LEU A 21 -2.01 -16.53 -6.99
N ILE A 22 -1.78 -16.06 -5.76
CA ILE A 22 -1.20 -16.86 -4.68
C ILE A 22 -2.33 -17.51 -3.87
N ILE A 23 -2.35 -18.84 -3.84
CA ILE A 23 -3.29 -19.64 -3.05
C ILE A 23 -2.48 -20.28 -1.90
N PRO A 24 -2.67 -19.86 -0.65
CA PRO A 24 -2.01 -20.47 0.50
C PRO A 24 -2.45 -21.93 0.70
N GLU A 25 -1.58 -22.77 1.27
CA GLU A 25 -1.80 -24.23 1.36
C GLU A 25 -3.11 -24.63 2.06
N GLU A 26 -3.55 -23.86 3.05
CA GLU A 26 -4.78 -24.12 3.82
C GLU A 26 -5.88 -23.06 3.63
N GLU A 27 -5.74 -22.18 2.63
CA GLU A 27 -6.72 -21.12 2.39
C GLU A 27 -7.32 -21.21 0.98
N SER A 28 -8.54 -20.70 0.84
CA SER A 28 -9.20 -20.56 -0.44
C SER A 28 -9.24 -19.10 -0.86
N ARG A 29 -8.85 -18.80 -2.10
CA ARG A 29 -9.02 -17.48 -2.71
C ARG A 29 -10.33 -17.41 -3.47
N LYS A 30 -11.16 -16.40 -3.18
CA LYS A 30 -12.34 -16.12 -3.99
C LYS A 30 -11.90 -15.43 -5.28
N ILE A 31 -12.23 -16.02 -6.42
CA ILE A 31 -11.99 -15.44 -7.74
C ILE A 31 -13.29 -15.10 -8.44
N GLN A 32 -13.26 -14.09 -9.31
CA GLN A 32 -14.36 -13.71 -10.19
C GLN A 32 -13.83 -13.47 -11.61
N LEU A 33 -14.48 -14.09 -12.59
CA LEU A 33 -14.29 -13.79 -14.00
C LEU A 33 -15.36 -12.80 -14.44
N MET A 34 -14.94 -11.62 -14.88
CA MET A 34 -15.79 -10.59 -15.45
C MET A 34 -15.73 -10.67 -16.97
N LEU A 35 -16.88 -10.59 -17.63
CA LEU A 35 -17.00 -10.52 -19.09
C LEU A 35 -17.76 -9.24 -19.46
N ALA A 36 -17.19 -8.42 -20.34
CA ALA A 36 -17.79 -7.19 -20.81
C ALA A 36 -17.78 -7.17 -22.35
N LYS A 37 -18.96 -7.07 -22.96
CA LYS A 37 -19.10 -7.03 -24.41
C LYS A 37 -18.91 -5.59 -24.90
N ASP A 38 -17.96 -5.38 -25.81
CA ASP A 38 -17.85 -4.08 -26.47
C ASP A 38 -18.93 -3.96 -27.55
N SER A 39 -19.70 -2.87 -27.48
CA SER A 39 -20.86 -2.62 -28.35
C SER A 39 -20.49 -2.27 -29.80
N SER A 40 -19.22 -1.94 -30.10
CA SER A 40 -18.78 -1.56 -31.46
C SER A 40 -18.10 -2.66 -32.26
N GLU A 41 -17.42 -3.62 -31.62
CA GLU A 41 -16.54 -4.60 -32.33
C GLU A 41 -16.93 -6.07 -32.15
N GLY A 42 -17.90 -6.38 -31.29
CA GLY A 42 -18.33 -7.77 -31.06
C GLY A 42 -17.37 -8.62 -30.22
N LEU A 43 -16.20 -8.07 -29.85
CA LEU A 43 -15.23 -8.66 -28.95
C LEU A 43 -15.73 -8.62 -27.48
N THR A 44 -15.46 -9.69 -26.73
CA THR A 44 -15.80 -9.77 -25.30
C THR A 44 -14.53 -9.66 -24.48
N ASN A 45 -14.35 -8.56 -23.77
CA ASN A 45 -13.24 -8.39 -22.83
C ASN A 45 -13.46 -9.27 -21.60
N PHE A 46 -12.41 -9.93 -21.11
CA PHE A 46 -12.43 -10.66 -19.86
C PHE A 46 -11.43 -10.11 -18.86
N ARG A 47 -11.77 -10.22 -17.57
CA ARG A 47 -10.86 -9.97 -16.45
C ARG A 47 -11.05 -11.04 -15.38
N LEU A 48 -9.98 -11.69 -14.96
CA LEU A 48 -9.95 -12.58 -13.82
C LEU A 48 -9.42 -11.79 -12.62
N ILE A 49 -10.26 -11.62 -11.61
CA ILE A 49 -9.93 -10.95 -10.36
C ILE A 49 -9.98 -11.90 -9.17
N SER A 50 -9.22 -11.62 -8.11
CA SER A 50 -9.42 -12.25 -6.80
C SER A 50 -9.75 -11.21 -5.75
N PHE A 51 -10.39 -11.66 -4.68
CA PHE A 51 -10.66 -10.88 -3.49
C PHE A 51 -9.82 -11.47 -2.35
N ASP A 52 -9.16 -10.61 -1.58
CA ASP A 52 -8.69 -10.93 -0.24
C ASP A 52 -9.75 -10.50 0.79
N ASP A 53 -9.43 -10.62 2.08
CA ASP A 53 -10.27 -10.09 3.16
C ASP A 53 -10.31 -8.54 3.19
N SER A 54 -9.59 -7.87 2.26
CA SER A 54 -9.71 -6.46 1.99
C SER A 54 -10.81 -6.19 0.94
N SER A 55 -11.24 -4.93 0.82
CA SER A 55 -12.35 -4.55 -0.06
C SER A 55 -11.96 -4.44 -1.55
N GLU A 56 -10.71 -4.74 -1.91
CA GLU A 56 -10.16 -4.51 -3.25
C GLU A 56 -10.00 -5.80 -4.06
N ALA A 57 -10.26 -5.69 -5.37
CA ALA A 57 -10.14 -6.80 -6.31
C ALA A 57 -8.78 -6.75 -7.04
N LEU A 58 -7.96 -7.80 -6.90
CA LEU A 58 -6.67 -7.93 -7.59
C LEU A 58 -6.87 -8.55 -8.98
N VAL A 59 -6.30 -7.97 -10.04
CA VAL A 59 -6.42 -8.49 -11.41
C VAL A 59 -5.27 -9.43 -11.74
N HIS A 60 -5.58 -10.68 -12.07
CA HIS A 60 -4.59 -11.74 -12.34
C HIS A 60 -4.45 -12.08 -13.82
N ALA A 61 -5.52 -11.91 -14.60
CA ALA A 61 -5.48 -12.08 -16.04
C ALA A 61 -6.50 -11.15 -16.70
N LEU A 62 -6.17 -10.62 -17.86
CA LEU A 62 -7.12 -9.88 -18.69
C LEU A 62 -6.77 -10.10 -20.15
N GLY A 63 -7.76 -9.90 -21.01
CA GLY A 63 -7.61 -9.99 -22.45
C GLY A 63 -8.98 -9.96 -23.13
N GLU A 64 -8.99 -10.37 -24.38
CA GLU A 64 -10.16 -10.45 -25.22
C GLU A 64 -10.52 -11.91 -25.47
N TYR A 65 -11.81 -12.18 -25.61
CA TYR A 65 -12.35 -13.51 -25.87
C TYR A 65 -13.29 -13.45 -27.08
N GLU A 66 -13.08 -14.39 -28.00
CA GLU A 66 -13.93 -14.61 -29.17
C GLU A 66 -14.22 -16.09 -29.40
N ILE A 67 -15.40 -16.38 -29.93
CA ILE A 67 -15.83 -17.72 -30.33
C ILE A 67 -15.90 -17.72 -31.85
N GLY A 68 -15.20 -18.66 -32.49
CA GLY A 68 -15.15 -18.73 -33.95
C GLY A 68 -14.64 -20.09 -34.40
N LYS A 69 -14.88 -20.46 -35.66
CA LYS A 69 -14.24 -21.63 -36.27
C LYS A 69 -12.81 -21.25 -36.63
N ASN A 70 -11.86 -21.88 -35.97
CA ASN A 70 -10.44 -21.72 -36.27
C ASN A 70 -9.91 -23.00 -36.93
N GLU A 71 -9.03 -22.84 -37.90
CA GLU A 71 -8.32 -23.94 -38.56
C GLU A 71 -6.81 -23.76 -38.34
N SER A 72 -6.07 -24.86 -38.31
CA SER A 72 -4.61 -24.88 -38.24
C SER A 72 -4.10 -25.95 -39.19
N GLU A 73 -2.96 -25.68 -39.83
CA GLU A 73 -2.29 -26.65 -40.69
C GLU A 73 -1.72 -27.80 -39.84
N ALA A 74 -1.76 -29.01 -40.40
CA ALA A 74 -1.18 -30.21 -39.78
C ALA A 74 0.34 -30.23 -39.98
N PHE A 75 1.10 -30.45 -38.91
CA PHE A 75 2.55 -30.58 -39.00
C PHE A 75 2.96 -31.97 -39.49
N ASN A 76 4.04 -32.04 -40.28
CA ASN A 76 4.72 -33.28 -40.57
C ASN A 76 5.73 -33.61 -39.46
N TRP A 77 5.26 -34.34 -38.45
CA TRP A 77 6.07 -34.69 -37.27
C TRP A 77 7.31 -35.51 -37.59
N GLU A 78 7.27 -36.38 -38.61
CA GLU A 78 8.44 -37.15 -39.04
C GLU A 78 9.55 -36.21 -39.54
N ALA A 79 9.22 -35.29 -40.45
CA ALA A 79 10.17 -34.31 -40.99
C ALA A 79 10.71 -33.35 -39.92
N LEU A 80 9.87 -32.91 -38.99
CA LEU A 80 10.28 -32.05 -37.88
C LEU A 80 11.22 -32.81 -36.91
N SER A 81 10.92 -34.08 -36.60
CA SER A 81 11.75 -34.89 -35.71
C SER A 81 13.17 -35.13 -36.24
N GLU A 82 13.37 -35.07 -37.56
CA GLU A 82 14.70 -35.13 -38.16
C GLU A 82 15.52 -33.85 -37.96
N GLN A 83 14.88 -32.72 -37.64
CA GLN A 83 15.53 -31.42 -37.44
C GLN A 83 16.00 -31.25 -35.99
N CYS A 84 15.15 -31.59 -35.01
CA CYS A 84 15.51 -31.52 -33.58
C CYS A 84 16.23 -32.78 -33.11
N LYS A 85 17.55 -32.74 -32.95
CA LYS A 85 18.35 -33.94 -32.62
C LYS A 85 18.90 -34.00 -31.20
N THR A 86 18.92 -32.90 -30.47
CA THR A 86 19.56 -32.86 -29.13
C THR A 86 18.54 -33.22 -28.05
N PRO A 87 18.63 -34.40 -27.41
CA PRO A 87 17.65 -34.81 -26.43
C PRO A 87 17.80 -34.03 -25.11
N ILE A 88 16.66 -33.65 -24.52
CA ILE A 88 16.57 -33.17 -23.14
C ILE A 88 15.68 -34.13 -22.38
N THR A 89 16.20 -34.72 -21.30
CA THR A 89 15.38 -35.63 -20.49
C THR A 89 14.33 -34.85 -19.70
N ALA A 90 13.13 -35.39 -19.56
CA ALA A 90 12.08 -34.76 -18.74
C ALA A 90 12.55 -34.48 -17.30
N LYS A 91 13.35 -35.39 -16.73
CA LYS A 91 13.98 -35.22 -15.41
C LYS A 91 14.88 -33.99 -15.35
N ALA A 92 15.66 -33.71 -16.38
CA ALA A 92 16.51 -32.51 -16.43
C ALA A 92 15.67 -31.23 -16.43
N ILE A 93 14.56 -31.20 -17.17
CA ILE A 93 13.64 -30.05 -17.22
C ILE A 93 13.03 -29.80 -15.84
N TYR A 94 12.47 -30.83 -15.18
CA TYR A 94 11.88 -30.65 -13.86
C TYR A 94 12.90 -30.33 -12.77
N ASN A 95 14.12 -30.89 -12.85
CA ASN A 95 15.20 -30.53 -11.93
C ASN A 95 15.61 -29.05 -12.12
N ASN A 96 15.72 -28.59 -13.37
CA ASN A 96 16.04 -27.21 -13.70
C ASN A 96 14.98 -26.22 -13.16
N LEU A 97 13.70 -26.60 -13.19
CA LEU A 97 12.61 -25.83 -12.55
C LEU A 97 12.73 -25.87 -11.01
N ALA A 98 12.99 -27.04 -10.43
CA ALA A 98 13.12 -27.20 -8.98
C ALA A 98 14.32 -26.43 -8.40
N ASP A 99 15.44 -26.37 -9.11
CA ASP A 99 16.62 -25.56 -8.76
C ASP A 99 16.28 -24.06 -8.68
N ARG A 100 15.26 -23.64 -9.44
CA ARG A 100 14.68 -22.29 -9.43
C ARG A 100 13.48 -22.14 -8.49
N LYS A 101 13.25 -23.12 -7.60
CA LYS A 101 12.14 -23.18 -6.64
C LYS A 101 10.74 -23.30 -7.27
N ILE A 102 10.65 -23.63 -8.56
CA ILE A 102 9.40 -23.97 -9.23
C ILE A 102 9.22 -25.49 -9.12
N VAL A 103 8.54 -25.93 -8.05
CA VAL A 103 8.28 -27.35 -7.80
C VAL A 103 6.89 -27.69 -8.32
N VAL A 104 6.83 -28.50 -9.38
CA VAL A 104 5.58 -28.96 -9.98
C VAL A 104 5.13 -30.31 -9.41
N GLY A 105 3.84 -30.43 -9.07
CA GLY A 105 3.23 -31.67 -8.59
C GLY A 105 3.05 -32.73 -9.69
N GLU A 106 2.70 -33.97 -9.32
CA GLU A 106 2.58 -35.09 -10.28
C GLU A 106 1.58 -34.83 -11.41
N SER A 107 0.46 -34.15 -11.14
CA SER A 107 -0.54 -33.79 -12.18
C SER A 107 -0.03 -32.77 -13.21
N TYR A 108 1.12 -32.12 -12.95
CA TYR A 108 1.76 -31.13 -13.83
C TYR A 108 2.96 -31.71 -14.61
N LYS A 109 3.28 -33.00 -14.43
CA LYS A 109 4.41 -33.65 -15.12
C LYS A 109 4.00 -34.29 -16.45
N TRP A 110 3.74 -33.47 -17.46
CA TRP A 110 3.25 -33.92 -18.78
C TRP A 110 4.33 -34.33 -19.78
N ILE A 111 5.57 -33.87 -19.61
CA ILE A 111 6.66 -34.09 -20.58
C ILE A 111 7.14 -35.55 -20.55
N GLU A 112 7.02 -36.26 -21.68
CA GLU A 112 7.56 -37.62 -21.88
C GLU A 112 8.94 -37.57 -22.53
N SER A 113 9.11 -36.80 -23.60
CA SER A 113 10.40 -36.59 -24.27
C SER A 113 10.49 -35.20 -24.89
N VAL A 114 11.70 -34.67 -25.02
CA VAL A 114 11.99 -33.38 -25.69
C VAL A 114 13.27 -33.52 -26.49
N TYR A 115 13.23 -33.01 -27.71
CA TYR A 115 14.40 -32.82 -28.57
C TYR A 115 14.46 -31.37 -28.97
N ARG A 116 15.64 -30.76 -28.91
CA ARG A 116 15.86 -29.37 -29.31
C ARG A 116 16.89 -29.24 -30.43
N ASP A 117 16.76 -28.18 -31.20
CA ASP A 117 17.83 -27.60 -32.01
C ASP A 117 17.61 -26.08 -32.14
N LYS A 118 18.69 -25.29 -32.13
CA LYS A 118 18.73 -23.81 -32.21
C LYS A 118 17.38 -23.05 -32.16
N GLY A 119 16.88 -22.81 -30.95
CA GLY A 119 15.67 -21.99 -30.74
C GLY A 119 14.35 -22.71 -31.01
N GLU A 120 14.38 -23.99 -31.38
CA GLU A 120 13.21 -24.83 -31.61
C GLU A 120 13.26 -26.09 -30.73
N ALA A 121 12.11 -26.57 -30.29
CA ALA A 121 11.95 -27.86 -29.64
C ALA A 121 10.71 -28.61 -30.11
N ILE A 122 10.86 -29.93 -30.18
CA ILE A 122 9.77 -30.88 -30.33
C ILE A 122 9.67 -31.69 -29.06
N ALA A 123 8.46 -31.78 -28.50
CA ALA A 123 8.19 -32.56 -27.31
C ALA A 123 7.00 -33.49 -27.51
N ILE A 124 7.04 -34.62 -26.80
CA ILE A 124 5.90 -35.51 -26.65
C ILE A 124 5.35 -35.32 -25.25
N PHE A 125 4.08 -34.94 -25.16
CA PHE A 125 3.37 -34.77 -23.90
C PHE A 125 2.41 -35.93 -23.69
N LYS A 126 2.30 -36.39 -22.45
CA LYS A 126 1.43 -37.47 -22.05
C LYS A 126 0.78 -37.14 -20.71
N ALA A 127 -0.55 -37.21 -20.68
CA ALA A 127 -1.31 -36.92 -19.48
C ALA A 127 -0.92 -37.89 -18.34
N PRO A 128 -0.41 -37.40 -17.20
CA PRO A 128 -0.19 -38.23 -16.02
C PRO A 128 -1.52 -38.74 -15.48
N LYS A 129 -1.50 -39.84 -14.71
CA LYS A 129 -2.73 -40.48 -14.23
C LYS A 129 -3.56 -39.54 -13.36
N GLU A 130 -2.88 -38.70 -12.59
CA GLU A 130 -3.41 -37.72 -11.65
C GLU A 130 -4.13 -36.56 -12.36
N ALA A 131 -3.80 -36.27 -13.62
CA ALA A 131 -4.43 -35.20 -14.41
C ALA A 131 -5.69 -35.68 -15.17
N ARG A 132 -5.96 -36.99 -15.20
CA ARG A 132 -7.10 -37.56 -15.93
C ARG A 132 -8.42 -37.19 -15.26
N ASN A 133 -9.44 -36.86 -16.05
CA ASN A 133 -10.83 -36.67 -15.62
C ASN A 133 -11.10 -35.48 -14.66
N GLN A 134 -10.25 -34.45 -14.65
CA GLN A 134 -10.45 -33.25 -13.82
C GLN A 134 -11.41 -32.20 -14.43
N GLY A 135 -12.01 -32.47 -15.59
CA GLY A 135 -13.01 -31.59 -16.19
C GLY A 135 -12.48 -30.32 -16.86
N PHE A 136 -11.17 -30.24 -17.12
CA PHE A 136 -10.56 -29.20 -17.94
C PHE A 136 -10.67 -29.53 -19.44
N GLY A 137 -10.88 -28.53 -20.29
CA GLY A 137 -10.75 -28.68 -21.75
C GLY A 137 -9.29 -28.89 -22.16
N VAL A 138 -8.40 -28.02 -21.65
CA VAL A 138 -6.94 -28.19 -21.65
C VAL A 138 -6.49 -28.11 -20.20
N HIS A 139 -5.79 -29.14 -19.72
CA HIS A 139 -5.32 -29.19 -18.34
C HIS A 139 -4.21 -28.15 -18.11
N PRO A 140 -4.22 -27.37 -17.01
CA PRO A 140 -3.19 -26.36 -16.73
C PRO A 140 -1.76 -26.91 -16.75
N GLY A 141 -1.55 -28.12 -16.21
CA GLY A 141 -0.26 -28.82 -16.29
C GLY A 141 0.26 -29.10 -17.71
N CYS A 142 -0.61 -29.19 -18.72
CA CYS A 142 -0.19 -29.27 -20.12
C CYS A 142 0.38 -27.93 -20.59
N LEU A 143 -0.25 -26.81 -20.23
CA LEU A 143 0.23 -25.46 -20.53
C LEU A 143 1.57 -25.16 -19.81
N ASP A 144 1.67 -25.49 -18.53
CA ASP A 144 2.89 -25.27 -17.75
C ASP A 144 4.07 -26.12 -18.27
N ALA A 145 3.80 -27.31 -18.78
CA ALA A 145 4.82 -28.13 -19.42
C ALA A 145 5.39 -27.45 -20.68
N CYS A 146 4.59 -26.70 -21.45
CA CYS A 146 5.10 -25.89 -22.57
C CYS A 146 6.09 -24.83 -22.07
N PHE A 147 5.79 -24.16 -20.97
CA PHE A 147 6.70 -23.19 -20.36
C PHE A 147 8.03 -23.85 -19.94
N GLY A 148 7.97 -25.04 -19.35
CA GLY A 148 9.15 -25.85 -19.04
C GLY A 148 10.02 -26.15 -20.26
N VAL A 149 9.41 -26.43 -21.42
CA VAL A 149 10.14 -26.64 -22.68
C VAL A 149 10.78 -25.33 -23.17
N VAL A 150 10.01 -24.24 -23.24
CA VAL A 150 10.50 -22.90 -23.66
C VAL A 150 11.73 -22.47 -22.84
N MET A 151 11.66 -22.62 -21.52
CA MET A 151 12.76 -22.26 -20.60
C MET A 151 14.05 -23.03 -20.85
N ASN A 152 13.95 -24.27 -21.35
CA ASN A 152 15.09 -25.13 -21.62
C ASN A 152 15.62 -25.01 -23.05
N LEU A 153 15.09 -24.07 -23.84
CA LEU A 153 15.66 -23.67 -25.15
C LEU A 153 16.73 -22.59 -25.02
N THR A 154 16.79 -21.89 -23.89
CA THR A 154 17.73 -20.79 -23.62
C THR A 154 18.68 -21.12 -22.47
N ASP A 155 19.91 -20.62 -22.52
CA ASP A 155 20.88 -20.78 -21.43
C ASP A 155 20.67 -19.71 -20.34
N VAL A 156 19.65 -19.92 -19.50
CA VAL A 156 19.35 -19.01 -18.38
C VAL A 156 20.33 -19.23 -17.22
N PRO A 157 21.02 -18.19 -16.72
CA PRO A 157 21.93 -18.29 -15.57
C PRO A 157 21.30 -18.91 -14.31
N ALA A 158 22.15 -19.47 -13.45
CA ALA A 158 21.71 -20.03 -12.17
C ALA A 158 21.19 -18.93 -11.23
N GLY A 159 19.98 -19.12 -10.68
CA GLY A 159 19.33 -18.15 -9.79
C GLY A 159 18.35 -17.18 -10.48
N GLU A 160 18.31 -17.19 -11.80
CA GLU A 160 17.35 -16.43 -12.60
C GLU A 160 16.29 -17.36 -13.20
N THR A 161 15.09 -16.85 -13.39
CA THR A 161 14.03 -17.55 -14.12
C THR A 161 13.29 -16.56 -15.01
N PHE A 162 12.46 -17.09 -15.90
CA PHE A 162 11.37 -16.30 -16.47
C PHE A 162 10.06 -16.70 -15.81
N ILE A 163 9.06 -15.83 -15.92
CA ILE A 163 7.67 -16.13 -15.59
C ILE A 163 6.79 -15.80 -16.80
N PRO A 164 5.73 -16.57 -17.05
CA PRO A 164 4.72 -16.20 -18.04
C PRO A 164 4.17 -14.80 -17.77
N PHE A 165 4.28 -13.90 -18.76
CA PHE A 165 3.75 -12.54 -18.68
C PHE A 165 2.51 -12.35 -19.56
N GLY A 166 2.43 -13.05 -20.68
CA GLY A 166 1.26 -12.97 -21.57
C GLY A 166 1.44 -13.76 -22.87
N PHE A 167 0.45 -13.66 -23.75
CA PHE A 167 0.51 -14.12 -25.12
C PHE A 167 -0.37 -13.25 -26.03
N GLU A 168 0.07 -13.06 -27.27
CA GLU A 168 -0.68 -12.33 -28.29
C GLU A 168 -2.01 -13.03 -28.59
N SER A 169 -1.98 -14.36 -28.72
CA SER A 169 -3.19 -15.15 -28.96
C SER A 169 -3.04 -16.58 -28.44
N LEU A 170 -4.11 -17.13 -27.86
CA LEU A 170 -4.26 -18.55 -27.55
C LEU A 170 -5.54 -19.06 -28.18
N THR A 171 -5.42 -19.98 -29.11
CA THR A 171 -6.55 -20.61 -29.79
C THR A 171 -6.69 -22.06 -29.35
N GLN A 172 -7.81 -22.39 -28.73
CA GLN A 172 -8.18 -23.77 -28.44
C GLN A 172 -9.11 -24.29 -29.53
N PHE A 173 -8.72 -25.40 -30.17
CA PHE A 173 -9.49 -26.03 -31.24
C PHE A 173 -10.40 -27.13 -30.71
N ARG A 174 -9.92 -27.91 -29.74
CA ARG A 174 -10.64 -29.04 -29.13
C ARG A 174 -10.10 -29.37 -27.73
N GLY A 175 -10.78 -30.28 -27.03
CA GLY A 175 -10.27 -30.83 -25.77
C GLY A 175 -9.11 -31.80 -25.99
N ILE A 176 -8.31 -32.04 -24.94
CA ILE A 176 -7.19 -32.99 -25.00
C ILE A 176 -7.73 -34.45 -25.08
N PRO A 177 -7.36 -35.24 -26.10
CA PRO A 177 -7.67 -36.67 -26.15
C PRO A 177 -6.82 -37.51 -25.18
N ASP A 178 -7.23 -38.75 -24.87
CA ASP A 178 -6.43 -39.72 -24.07
C ASP A 178 -5.37 -40.42 -24.95
N GLU A 179 -4.50 -39.62 -25.57
CA GLU A 179 -3.36 -40.08 -26.37
C GLU A 179 -2.18 -39.10 -26.22
N PRO A 180 -0.95 -39.50 -26.60
CA PRO A 180 0.20 -38.59 -26.59
C PRO A 180 0.02 -37.42 -27.56
N LEU A 181 0.41 -36.23 -27.11
CA LEU A 181 0.38 -35.00 -27.89
C LEU A 181 1.78 -34.65 -28.38
N HIS A 182 1.86 -34.15 -29.61
CA HIS A 182 3.07 -33.60 -30.18
C HIS A 182 3.05 -32.08 -30.02
N VAL A 183 4.15 -31.54 -29.50
CA VAL A 183 4.31 -30.12 -29.20
C VAL A 183 5.50 -29.58 -29.98
N LEU A 184 5.28 -28.50 -30.72
CA LEU A 184 6.33 -27.72 -31.36
C LEU A 184 6.45 -26.38 -30.63
N VAL A 185 7.67 -25.99 -30.30
CA VAL A 185 7.99 -24.70 -29.68
C VAL A 185 9.05 -24.01 -30.52
N ASN A 186 8.77 -22.78 -30.95
CA ASN A 186 9.69 -21.96 -31.73
C ASN A 186 9.94 -20.63 -31.02
N LEU A 187 11.19 -20.33 -30.67
CA LEU A 187 11.56 -19.01 -30.15
C LEU A 187 11.57 -17.99 -31.27
N LYS A 188 10.95 -16.84 -31.04
CA LYS A 188 10.99 -15.72 -31.98
C LYS A 188 12.30 -14.93 -31.84
N PRO A 189 12.77 -14.23 -32.90
CA PRO A 189 14.00 -13.45 -32.89
C PRO A 189 14.05 -12.33 -31.83
N GLU A 190 12.89 -11.88 -31.35
CA GLU A 190 12.76 -10.87 -30.28
C GLU A 190 13.12 -11.43 -28.89
N THR A 191 13.46 -12.71 -28.79
CA THR A 191 13.99 -13.31 -27.56
C THR A 191 15.32 -12.66 -27.18
N ASP A 192 15.34 -12.10 -25.98
CA ASP A 192 16.50 -11.52 -25.32
C ASP A 192 16.63 -12.19 -23.95
N VAL A 193 17.59 -13.11 -23.81
CA VAL A 193 17.82 -13.86 -22.56
C VAL A 193 18.16 -12.98 -21.35
N GLU A 194 18.49 -11.69 -21.57
CA GLU A 194 18.68 -10.74 -20.48
C GLU A 194 17.39 -10.02 -20.06
N ARG A 195 16.31 -10.13 -20.83
CA ARG A 195 15.05 -9.37 -20.60
C ARG A 195 13.79 -10.20 -20.72
N LYS A 196 13.60 -10.88 -21.85
CA LYS A 196 12.37 -11.62 -22.18
C LYS A 196 12.59 -12.78 -23.14
N ILE A 197 11.82 -13.84 -22.99
CA ILE A 197 11.74 -14.96 -23.94
C ILE A 197 10.42 -14.85 -24.69
N VAL A 198 10.46 -14.88 -26.02
CA VAL A 198 9.25 -14.82 -26.86
C VAL A 198 9.21 -16.06 -27.75
N GLY A 199 8.06 -16.72 -27.84
CA GLY A 199 7.93 -17.91 -28.69
C GLY A 199 6.50 -18.26 -29.08
N ASP A 200 6.38 -19.13 -30.07
CA ASP A 200 5.13 -19.73 -30.51
C ASP A 200 5.11 -21.20 -30.11
N ILE A 201 3.94 -21.69 -29.70
CA ILE A 201 3.73 -23.05 -29.22
C ILE A 201 2.55 -23.65 -29.96
N PHE A 202 2.74 -24.85 -30.50
CA PHE A 202 1.72 -25.59 -31.23
C PHE A 202 1.56 -26.98 -30.63
N ILE A 203 0.33 -27.38 -30.33
CA ILE A 203 0.00 -28.70 -29.77
C ILE A 203 -0.97 -29.39 -30.72
N GLN A 204 -0.57 -30.56 -31.24
CA GLN A 204 -1.41 -31.40 -32.08
C GLN A 204 -1.36 -32.87 -31.66
N THR A 205 -2.28 -33.66 -32.18
CA THR A 205 -2.17 -35.12 -32.13
C THR A 205 -1.08 -35.61 -33.09
N GLN A 206 -0.73 -36.90 -32.99
CA GLN A 206 0.20 -37.52 -33.94
C GLN A 206 -0.29 -37.43 -35.40
N ASN A 207 -1.61 -37.40 -35.62
CA ASN A 207 -2.21 -37.28 -36.95
C ASN A 207 -2.32 -35.83 -37.44
N GLY A 208 -1.76 -34.86 -36.70
CA GLY A 208 -1.77 -33.45 -37.06
C GLY A 208 -3.08 -32.72 -36.74
N GLU A 209 -3.94 -33.29 -35.90
CA GLU A 209 -5.16 -32.60 -35.47
C GLU A 209 -4.83 -31.52 -34.43
N PRO A 210 -5.18 -30.25 -34.64
CA PRO A 210 -4.81 -29.18 -33.72
C PRO A 210 -5.62 -29.27 -32.43
N ILE A 211 -4.91 -29.13 -31.30
CA ILE A 211 -5.48 -29.04 -29.95
C ILE A 211 -5.44 -27.59 -29.47
N LEU A 212 -4.26 -26.98 -29.49
CA LEU A 212 -4.00 -25.65 -28.95
C LEU A 212 -2.86 -24.98 -29.73
N THR A 213 -3.00 -23.69 -29.99
CA THR A 213 -1.93 -22.83 -30.49
C THR A 213 -1.78 -21.62 -29.58
N ILE A 214 -0.55 -21.27 -29.23
CA ILE A 214 -0.20 -20.07 -28.48
C ILE A 214 0.79 -19.28 -29.33
N LEU A 215 0.43 -18.07 -29.72
CA LEU A 215 1.27 -17.16 -30.49
C LEU A 215 1.76 -16.02 -29.60
N GLY A 216 3.03 -15.65 -29.78
CA GLY A 216 3.66 -14.56 -29.06
C GLY A 216 3.65 -14.76 -27.54
N PHE A 217 3.84 -16.00 -27.08
CA PHE A 217 4.06 -16.27 -25.66
C PHE A 217 5.26 -15.44 -25.20
N GLU A 218 5.08 -14.61 -24.17
CA GLU A 218 6.12 -13.80 -23.58
C GLU A 218 6.37 -14.24 -22.14
N GLY A 219 7.60 -14.66 -21.86
CA GLY A 219 8.14 -14.80 -20.52
C GLY A 219 9.04 -13.61 -20.19
N LYS A 220 8.88 -12.99 -19.01
CA LYS A 220 9.76 -11.92 -18.53
C LYS A 220 10.74 -12.42 -17.48
N LYS A 221 11.97 -11.90 -17.52
CA LYS A 221 13.02 -12.26 -16.57
C LYS A 221 12.60 -11.81 -15.16
N ALA A 222 12.67 -12.73 -14.21
CA ALA A 222 12.42 -12.48 -12.80
C ALA A 222 13.62 -12.95 -11.99
N THR A 223 14.07 -12.11 -11.06
CA THR A 223 15.06 -12.51 -10.06
C THR A 223 14.39 -13.35 -8.98
N LYS A 224 15.20 -14.07 -8.19
CA LYS A 224 14.72 -14.79 -7.02
C LYS A 224 13.94 -13.89 -6.05
N GLU A 225 14.36 -12.63 -5.90
CA GLU A 225 13.73 -11.61 -5.07
C GLU A 225 12.41 -11.10 -5.67
N ALA A 226 12.23 -11.22 -6.99
CA ALA A 226 10.98 -10.92 -7.70
C ALA A 226 9.96 -12.08 -7.61
N LEU A 227 10.42 -13.32 -7.41
CA LEU A 227 9.54 -14.49 -7.17
C LEU A 227 9.17 -14.68 -5.69
N LEU A 228 10.08 -14.29 -4.79
CA LEU A 228 9.76 -14.08 -3.38
C LEU A 228 8.79 -12.89 -3.32
N PRO A 229 7.72 -12.98 -2.52
CA PRO A 229 6.45 -12.29 -2.76
C PRO A 229 6.60 -10.90 -3.39
N GLN A 230 6.38 -10.86 -4.71
CA GLN A 230 5.95 -9.67 -5.46
C GLN A 230 4.55 -9.27 -4.98
N ILE A 231 4.50 -8.85 -3.73
CA ILE A 231 3.48 -7.93 -3.25
C ILE A 231 3.74 -6.65 -4.04
N THR A 232 2.89 -6.46 -5.06
CA THR A 232 2.60 -5.23 -5.81
C THR A 232 3.73 -4.63 -6.68
N GLU A 233 3.50 -4.58 -8.01
CA GLU A 233 3.61 -3.29 -8.68
C GLU A 233 2.81 -2.33 -7.81
N SER A 234 3.50 -1.53 -7.00
CA SER A 234 2.84 -0.53 -6.19
C SER A 234 2.23 0.48 -7.16
N LYS A 235 0.98 0.22 -7.58
CA LYS A 235 0.05 1.30 -7.88
C LYS A 235 0.19 2.21 -6.67
N ALA A 236 0.71 3.42 -6.88
CA ALA A 236 0.85 4.36 -5.78
C ALA A 236 -0.56 4.55 -5.23
N LEU A 237 -0.82 3.93 -4.07
CA LEU A 237 -2.08 4.04 -3.38
C LEU A 237 -2.06 5.42 -2.73
N ILE A 238 -2.47 6.42 -3.51
CA ILE A 238 -2.59 7.77 -3.04
C ILE A 238 -3.98 7.89 -2.44
N PHE A 239 -4.01 8.10 -1.13
CA PHE A 239 -5.23 8.41 -0.42
C PHE A 239 -5.16 9.83 0.11
N GLU A 240 -6.30 10.51 0.12
CA GLU A 240 -6.47 11.76 0.85
C GLU A 240 -7.57 11.64 1.90
N PRO A 241 -7.43 12.36 3.03
CA PRO A 241 -8.53 12.54 3.96
C PRO A 241 -9.59 13.45 3.35
N ARG A 242 -10.82 12.95 3.22
CA ARG A 242 -12.00 13.74 2.83
C ARG A 242 -12.97 13.88 3.99
N TRP A 243 -13.40 15.11 4.21
CA TRP A 243 -14.37 15.43 5.26
C TRP A 243 -15.79 15.40 4.70
N GLN A 244 -16.60 14.51 5.26
CA GLN A 244 -17.97 14.31 4.84
C GLN A 244 -18.92 14.79 5.92
N LEU A 245 -19.97 15.50 5.51
CA LEU A 245 -21.03 15.95 6.41
C LEU A 245 -21.75 14.72 6.97
N ILE A 246 -21.79 14.59 8.30
CA ILE A 246 -22.58 13.56 8.97
C ILE A 246 -23.89 14.18 9.47
N HIS A 247 -25.00 13.62 9.00
CA HIS A 247 -26.34 14.07 9.36
C HIS A 247 -26.82 13.32 10.60
N ASP A 248 -26.28 13.70 11.76
CA ASP A 248 -26.75 13.14 13.01
C ASP A 248 -27.92 13.96 13.56
N LYS A 249 -28.99 13.26 13.95
CA LYS A 249 -30.01 13.86 14.82
C LYS A 249 -29.37 14.10 16.18
N VAL A 250 -28.81 15.28 16.38
CA VAL A 250 -28.14 15.72 17.61
C VAL A 250 -28.90 15.29 18.87
N ASP A 251 -30.23 15.43 18.86
CA ASP A 251 -31.08 15.02 19.98
C ASP A 251 -31.00 13.50 20.28
N HIS A 252 -30.98 12.65 19.26
CA HIS A 252 -30.87 11.20 19.42
C HIS A 252 -29.51 10.78 20.02
N LEU A 253 -28.42 11.44 19.59
CA LEU A 253 -27.09 11.19 20.14
C LEU A 253 -27.00 11.59 21.62
N ILE A 254 -27.67 12.68 22.00
CA ILE A 254 -27.70 13.15 23.38
C ILE A 254 -28.53 12.21 24.27
N GLU A 255 -29.73 11.84 23.82
CA GLU A 255 -30.64 10.96 24.57
C GLU A 255 -30.02 9.58 24.86
N ASN A 256 -29.29 9.03 23.88
CA ASN A 256 -28.68 7.70 23.94
C ASN A 256 -27.18 7.73 24.25
N SER A 257 -26.72 8.73 25.02
CA SER A 257 -25.31 8.85 25.40
C SER A 257 -24.80 7.56 26.04
N PRO A 258 -23.74 6.92 25.49
CA PRO A 258 -23.21 5.64 25.95
C PRO A 258 -22.49 5.75 27.31
N ALA A 259 -21.99 6.94 27.63
CA ALA A 259 -21.38 7.28 28.91
C ALA A 259 -22.16 8.42 29.58
N LYS A 260 -22.35 8.32 30.90
CA LYS A 260 -23.06 9.26 31.76
C LYS A 260 -22.13 10.02 32.69
N LYS A 261 -20.97 9.46 33.07
CA LYS A 261 -19.99 10.15 33.93
C LYS A 261 -18.67 10.42 33.21
N TRP A 262 -18.27 11.70 33.14
CA TRP A 262 -17.11 12.17 32.41
C TRP A 262 -16.14 12.95 33.28
N LEU A 263 -14.85 12.80 33.01
CA LEU A 263 -13.78 13.61 33.60
C LEU A 263 -13.30 14.64 32.57
N PHE A 264 -13.47 15.93 32.87
CA PHE A 264 -12.97 17.02 32.04
C PHE A 264 -11.60 17.45 32.54
N VAL A 265 -10.57 17.23 31.75
CA VAL A 265 -9.18 17.54 32.06
C VAL A 265 -8.77 18.74 31.21
N SER A 266 -8.32 19.83 31.83
CA SER A 266 -8.08 21.09 31.09
C SER A 266 -6.97 21.94 31.69
N GLN A 267 -6.29 22.76 30.87
CA GLN A 267 -5.20 23.61 31.34
C GLN A 267 -5.65 24.86 32.10
N ASP A 268 -6.63 25.61 31.58
CA ASP A 268 -7.13 26.89 32.17
C ASP A 268 -8.52 26.75 32.83
N GLY A 269 -9.25 25.66 32.56
CA GLY A 269 -10.47 25.30 33.27
C GLY A 269 -11.70 26.19 33.06
N ILE A 270 -11.57 27.46 32.63
CA ILE A 270 -12.71 28.40 32.52
C ILE A 270 -13.73 27.89 31.50
N TYR A 271 -13.27 27.60 30.28
CA TYR A 271 -14.13 27.16 29.19
C TYR A 271 -14.70 25.75 29.42
N SER A 272 -13.86 24.81 29.85
CA SER A 272 -14.28 23.44 30.16
C SER A 272 -15.31 23.39 31.31
N ARG A 273 -15.19 24.25 32.33
CA ARG A 273 -16.19 24.37 33.41
C ARG A 273 -17.54 24.88 32.93
N GLN A 274 -17.56 25.79 31.95
CA GLN A 274 -18.83 26.23 31.36
C GLN A 274 -19.52 25.04 30.67
N LEU A 275 -18.79 24.33 29.81
CA LEU A 275 -19.28 23.15 29.11
C LEU A 275 -19.72 22.05 30.08
N ALA A 276 -19.00 21.85 31.19
CA ALA A 276 -19.36 20.91 32.24
C ALA A 276 -20.73 21.24 32.86
N LYS A 277 -21.01 22.51 33.16
CA LYS A 277 -22.34 22.94 33.65
C LYS A 277 -23.45 22.66 32.62
N GLU A 278 -23.16 22.90 31.35
CA GLU A 278 -24.10 22.62 30.27
C GLU A 278 -24.37 21.10 30.14
N TRP A 279 -23.35 20.26 30.28
CA TRP A 279 -23.49 18.80 30.31
C TRP A 279 -24.26 18.29 31.54
N THR A 280 -24.04 18.89 32.72
CA THR A 280 -24.84 18.60 33.91
C THR A 280 -26.32 18.95 33.71
N ALA A 281 -26.62 20.05 33.03
CA ALA A 281 -28.00 20.40 32.67
C ALA A 281 -28.64 19.43 31.66
N LEU A 282 -27.82 18.69 30.90
CA LEU A 282 -28.24 17.60 30.01
C LEU A 282 -28.30 16.23 30.71
N GLY A 283 -28.05 16.19 32.03
CA GLY A 283 -28.16 14.98 32.84
C GLY A 283 -26.88 14.13 32.91
N MET A 284 -25.73 14.66 32.48
CA MET A 284 -24.44 13.99 32.64
C MET A 284 -23.81 14.34 34.00
N GLU A 285 -23.06 13.40 34.57
CA GLU A 285 -22.18 13.66 35.71
C GLU A 285 -20.81 14.10 35.18
N VAL A 286 -20.31 15.26 35.59
CA VAL A 286 -19.03 15.80 35.08
C VAL A 286 -18.15 16.26 36.22
N ASP A 287 -16.93 15.70 36.29
CA ASP A 287 -15.89 16.12 37.22
C ASP A 287 -14.83 16.97 36.52
N CYS A 288 -14.56 18.15 37.09
CA CYS A 288 -13.50 19.12 36.79
C CYS A 288 -12.08 18.75 37.23
N LEU A 289 -11.09 18.49 36.37
CA LEU A 289 -9.67 18.38 36.75
C LEU A 289 -8.81 19.41 35.97
N GLU A 290 -8.00 20.20 36.68
CA GLU A 290 -7.05 21.13 36.04
C GLU A 290 -5.66 20.50 35.92
N LEU A 291 -4.98 20.71 34.79
CA LEU A 291 -3.61 20.21 34.60
C LEU A 291 -2.60 20.82 35.57
N SER A 292 -2.85 22.04 36.05
CA SER A 292 -2.06 22.67 37.12
C SER A 292 -2.11 21.91 38.45
N GLN A 293 -3.13 21.04 38.63
CA GLN A 293 -3.26 20.15 39.78
C GLN A 293 -2.47 18.85 39.58
N LEU A 294 -1.84 18.66 38.42
CA LEU A 294 -1.01 17.52 38.07
C LEU A 294 0.48 17.87 38.19
N ASP A 295 1.30 16.94 38.69
CA ASP A 295 2.76 17.10 38.73
C ASP A 295 3.39 16.75 37.37
N VAL A 296 3.07 17.55 36.34
CA VAL A 296 3.43 17.26 34.94
C VAL A 296 4.84 17.68 34.53
N ASN A 297 5.59 18.37 35.39
CA ASN A 297 6.91 18.92 35.04
C ASN A 297 8.09 18.02 35.44
N GLY A 298 7.86 16.85 36.03
CA GLY A 298 8.95 15.95 36.42
C GLY A 298 10.02 16.62 37.31
N GLN A 299 9.65 17.64 38.11
CA GLN A 299 10.58 18.30 39.04
C GLN A 299 10.94 17.41 40.24
N ALA A 300 10.34 16.22 40.37
CA ALA A 300 10.80 15.20 41.28
C ALA A 300 12.01 14.47 40.68
N GLU A 301 13.21 15.05 40.81
CA GLU A 301 14.47 14.35 40.57
C GLU A 301 14.44 12.95 41.24
N GLY A 302 14.52 11.88 40.44
CA GLY A 302 14.88 10.55 40.94
C GLY A 302 13.77 9.50 41.09
N LYS A 303 12.56 9.65 40.54
CA LYS A 303 11.57 8.55 40.48
C LYS A 303 11.48 7.95 39.07
N LYS A 304 11.79 6.64 38.97
CA LYS A 304 11.78 5.85 37.73
C LYS A 304 10.38 5.47 37.21
N ASP A 305 9.33 5.73 38.00
CA ASP A 305 7.94 5.45 37.67
C ASP A 305 7.11 6.74 37.87
N THR A 306 6.98 7.59 36.83
CA THR A 306 6.34 8.92 36.91
C THR A 306 4.80 8.88 36.84
N PHE A 307 4.22 7.84 36.22
CA PHE A 307 2.78 7.75 35.92
C PHE A 307 1.86 7.64 37.16
N ASP A 308 2.34 7.00 38.23
CA ASP A 308 1.62 6.90 39.52
C ASP A 308 1.81 8.16 40.39
N SER A 309 2.65 9.13 39.96
CA SER A 309 2.90 10.39 40.69
C SER A 309 2.17 11.61 40.14
N THR A 310 1.74 11.57 38.87
CA THR A 310 1.04 12.69 38.20
C THR A 310 -0.40 12.85 38.70
N LEU A 311 -1.08 11.73 38.99
CA LEU A 311 -2.41 11.66 39.60
C LEU A 311 -2.42 10.62 40.72
N ASP A 312 -3.08 10.93 41.84
CA ASP A 312 -3.22 10.00 42.98
C ASP A 312 -4.34 8.98 42.73
N TRP A 313 -4.18 8.17 41.67
CA TRP A 313 -5.15 7.20 41.16
C TRP A 313 -5.67 6.24 42.25
N LYS A 314 -4.79 5.84 43.17
CA LYS A 314 -5.06 4.82 44.19
C LYS A 314 -5.24 5.39 45.61
N GLY A 315 -4.91 6.67 45.84
CA GLY A 315 -4.97 7.31 47.15
C GLY A 315 -6.18 8.21 47.34
N ARG A 316 -5.95 9.48 47.68
CA ARG A 316 -7.00 10.43 48.11
C ARG A 316 -7.97 10.81 47.00
N GLU A 317 -7.54 10.74 45.74
CA GLU A 317 -8.36 11.07 44.58
C GLU A 317 -9.08 9.87 43.97
N ARG A 318 -8.87 8.66 44.51
CA ARG A 318 -9.48 7.42 44.02
C ARG A 318 -10.99 7.52 43.81
N ASP A 319 -11.70 8.17 44.71
CA ASP A 319 -13.16 8.30 44.63
C ASP A 319 -13.61 9.19 43.45
N ARG A 320 -12.75 10.10 42.97
CA ARG A 320 -13.01 10.95 41.78
C ARG A 320 -13.09 10.10 40.52
N PHE A 321 -12.20 9.12 40.42
CA PHE A 321 -12.10 8.20 39.28
C PHE A 321 -13.14 7.08 39.31
N LYS A 322 -13.87 6.95 40.43
CA LYS A 322 -14.92 5.93 40.58
C LYS A 322 -16.06 6.20 39.60
N ASN A 323 -16.41 5.17 38.84
CA ASN A 323 -17.47 5.17 37.83
C ASN A 323 -17.26 6.20 36.71
N VAL A 324 -16.04 6.72 36.49
CA VAL A 324 -15.76 7.48 35.27
C VAL A 324 -15.93 6.54 34.08
N GLU A 325 -16.56 7.05 33.02
CA GLU A 325 -16.88 6.30 31.80
C GLU A 325 -16.27 6.96 30.56
N GLY A 326 -15.54 8.07 30.73
CA GLY A 326 -14.85 8.78 29.64
C GLY A 326 -14.08 10.00 30.12
N ILE A 327 -13.09 10.42 29.32
CA ILE A 327 -12.28 11.61 29.54
C ILE A 327 -12.47 12.57 28.36
N LEU A 328 -12.71 13.85 28.67
CA LEU A 328 -12.53 14.95 27.71
C LEU A 328 -11.26 15.72 28.08
N TYR A 329 -10.35 15.84 27.13
CA TYR A 329 -9.11 16.58 27.29
C TYR A 329 -9.16 17.89 26.51
N PHE A 330 -8.95 19.00 27.21
CA PHE A 330 -8.93 20.35 26.64
C PHE A 330 -7.50 20.90 26.70
N PRO A 331 -6.71 20.80 25.60
CA PRO A 331 -5.47 21.56 25.48
C PRO A 331 -5.74 23.06 25.60
N LEU A 332 -4.71 23.87 25.87
CA LEU A 332 -4.85 25.33 25.89
C LEU A 332 -5.46 25.82 24.58
N LEU A 333 -6.69 26.33 24.63
CA LEU A 333 -7.36 27.00 23.52
C LEU A 333 -6.86 28.45 23.48
N SER A 334 -5.63 28.68 23.02
CA SER A 334 -5.08 30.04 22.94
C SER A 334 -5.66 30.79 21.74
N SER A 335 -6.15 32.01 21.98
CA SER A 335 -6.58 32.96 20.94
C SER A 335 -5.43 33.73 20.30
N GLU A 336 -4.22 33.63 20.85
CA GLU A 336 -3.04 34.32 20.33
C GLU A 336 -2.34 33.41 19.31
N GLY A 337 -2.15 33.94 18.09
CA GLY A 337 -1.69 33.18 16.94
C GLY A 337 -0.45 32.34 17.24
N HIS A 338 -0.49 31.08 16.80
CA HIS A 338 0.61 30.14 16.89
C HIS A 338 1.76 30.63 16.00
N ASN A 339 2.71 31.38 16.59
CA ASN A 339 3.96 31.73 15.93
C ASN A 339 4.85 30.46 15.90
N GLY A 340 5.65 30.29 14.84
CA GLY A 340 6.52 29.13 14.66
C GLY A 340 7.60 28.94 15.75
N GLU A 341 8.01 30.01 16.43
CA GLU A 341 9.04 29.99 17.48
C GLU A 341 8.60 29.21 18.73
N TYR A 342 7.28 29.05 18.97
CA TYR A 342 6.76 28.42 20.19
C TYR A 342 6.04 27.08 19.97
N VAL A 343 5.91 26.58 18.74
CA VAL A 343 5.13 25.36 18.42
C VAL A 343 5.63 24.16 19.24
N LEU A 344 6.94 23.98 19.39
CA LEU A 344 7.51 22.84 20.13
C LEU A 344 7.20 22.88 21.62
N ASP A 345 7.25 24.06 22.24
CA ASP A 345 6.98 24.20 23.66
C ASP A 345 5.47 24.10 23.95
N GLN A 346 4.62 24.59 23.05
CA GLN A 346 3.18 24.36 23.11
C GLN A 346 2.84 22.86 22.94
N GLN A 347 3.48 22.18 21.98
CA GLN A 347 3.33 20.73 21.79
C GLN A 347 3.68 19.93 23.04
N LYS A 348 4.78 20.27 23.73
CA LYS A 348 5.15 19.61 24.98
C LYS A 348 4.09 19.82 26.06
N GLN A 349 3.58 21.05 26.20
CA GLN A 349 2.58 21.39 27.20
C GLN A 349 1.24 20.66 26.98
N ILE A 350 0.89 20.32 25.74
CA ILE A 350 -0.35 19.60 25.44
C ILE A 350 -0.17 18.07 25.40
N LEU A 351 0.96 17.55 24.92
CA LEU A 351 1.15 16.10 24.73
C LEU A 351 1.61 15.40 26.01
N TRP A 352 2.53 16.01 26.77
CA TRP A 352 3.12 15.36 27.94
C TRP A 352 2.06 15.03 29.01
N PRO A 353 1.15 15.95 29.38
CA PRO A 353 0.09 15.64 30.33
C PRO A 353 -0.89 14.57 29.83
N LEU A 354 -1.20 14.59 28.53
CA LEU A 354 -2.08 13.60 27.92
C LEU A 354 -1.44 12.21 27.93
N LEU A 355 -0.15 12.11 27.61
CA LEU A 355 0.62 10.87 27.67
C LEU A 355 0.61 10.28 29.09
N GLU A 356 0.94 11.10 30.09
CA GLU A 356 0.91 10.71 31.50
C GLU A 356 -0.48 10.25 31.95
N LEU A 357 -1.54 10.96 31.53
CA LEU A 357 -2.92 10.60 31.83
C LEU A 357 -3.30 9.24 31.25
N ILE A 358 -2.93 8.97 29.98
CA ILE A 358 -3.22 7.70 29.31
C ILE A 358 -2.42 6.57 29.94
N GLN A 359 -1.13 6.77 30.22
CA GLN A 359 -0.30 5.74 30.85
C GLN A 359 -0.79 5.41 32.26
N GLY A 360 -1.19 6.43 33.04
CA GLY A 360 -1.81 6.23 34.35
C GLY A 360 -3.14 5.46 34.26
N MET A 361 -3.99 5.83 33.30
CA MET A 361 -5.27 5.14 33.04
C MET A 361 -5.06 3.66 32.71
N VAL A 362 -4.20 3.37 31.72
CA VAL A 362 -3.87 2.00 31.27
C VAL A 362 -3.22 1.19 32.38
N HIS A 363 -2.26 1.76 33.11
CA HIS A 363 -1.57 1.09 34.21
C HIS A 363 -2.56 0.64 35.32
N ASN A 364 -3.62 1.43 35.52
CA ASN A 364 -4.68 1.14 36.49
C ASN A 364 -5.81 0.25 35.95
N GLY A 365 -5.69 -0.25 34.72
CA GLY A 365 -6.66 -1.16 34.11
C GLY A 365 -7.95 -0.50 33.63
N TYR A 366 -7.91 0.81 33.39
CA TYR A 366 -9.04 1.55 32.82
C TYR A 366 -8.95 1.61 31.30
N GLU A 367 -10.11 1.54 30.66
CA GLU A 367 -10.26 1.46 29.20
C GLU A 367 -11.20 2.57 28.69
N TRP A 368 -11.22 3.70 29.39
CA TRP A 368 -12.18 4.77 29.12
C TRP A 368 -11.91 5.43 27.76
N PRO A 369 -12.95 5.84 27.02
CA PRO A 369 -12.78 6.68 25.85
C PRO A 369 -12.09 7.99 26.23
N ILE A 370 -11.20 8.48 25.36
CA ILE A 370 -10.48 9.73 25.52
C ILE A 370 -10.68 10.59 24.27
N VAL A 371 -11.39 11.71 24.43
CA VAL A 371 -11.65 12.65 23.34
C VAL A 371 -10.93 13.97 23.64
N CYS A 372 -10.13 14.46 22.69
CA CYS A 372 -9.51 15.77 22.83
C CYS A 372 -10.31 16.83 22.07
N VAL A 373 -10.51 18.00 22.68
CA VAL A 373 -11.21 19.13 22.08
C VAL A 373 -10.19 20.14 21.58
N THR A 374 -10.08 20.31 20.27
CA THR A 374 -9.10 21.18 19.63
C THR A 374 -9.78 22.34 18.90
N GLN A 375 -8.98 23.32 18.48
CA GLN A 375 -9.46 24.43 17.68
C GLN A 375 -8.46 24.70 16.55
N GLY A 376 -8.94 24.62 15.30
CA GLY A 376 -8.16 24.92 14.11
C GLY A 376 -7.02 23.92 13.84
N SER A 377 -7.12 22.72 14.41
CA SER A 377 -6.12 21.65 14.25
C SER A 377 -6.44 20.69 13.12
N ILE A 378 -7.58 20.90 12.44
CA ILE A 378 -8.05 20.11 11.30
C ILE A 378 -8.39 21.04 10.15
N SER A 379 -7.90 20.70 8.94
CA SER A 379 -8.33 21.34 7.70
C SER A 379 -9.38 20.46 7.02
N THR A 380 -10.61 20.99 6.92
CA THR A 380 -11.72 20.27 6.25
C THR A 380 -11.80 20.53 4.74
N SER A 381 -11.20 21.63 4.29
CA SER A 381 -11.15 22.08 2.89
C SER A 381 -10.06 23.14 2.71
N GLU A 382 -9.74 23.49 1.47
CA GLU A 382 -8.78 24.59 1.16
C GLU A 382 -9.20 25.95 1.77
N GLN A 383 -10.50 26.17 2.01
CA GLN A 383 -10.99 27.41 2.63
C GLN A 383 -10.97 27.37 4.18
N ASP A 384 -10.52 26.25 4.77
CA ASP A 384 -10.41 26.00 6.20
C ASP A 384 -8.96 25.60 6.52
N PRO A 385 -8.00 26.55 6.46
CA PRO A 385 -6.60 26.25 6.62
C PRO A 385 -6.28 25.80 8.06
N LEU A 386 -5.27 24.94 8.19
CA LEU A 386 -4.72 24.57 9.48
C LEU A 386 -4.07 25.80 10.14
N ILE A 387 -4.48 26.12 11.36
CA ILE A 387 -4.00 27.30 12.10
C ILE A 387 -3.32 26.95 13.43
N SER A 388 -3.53 25.73 13.94
CA SER A 388 -2.99 25.26 15.22
C SER A 388 -2.18 23.95 15.03
N PRO A 389 -0.99 24.03 14.41
CA PRO A 389 -0.16 22.85 14.10
C PRO A 389 0.36 22.12 15.34
N ASP A 390 0.50 22.82 16.46
CA ASP A 390 0.78 22.23 17.77
C ASP A 390 -0.33 21.25 18.17
N GLN A 391 -1.60 21.69 18.19
CA GLN A 391 -2.74 20.83 18.52
C GLN A 391 -2.94 19.70 17.50
N ALA A 392 -2.58 19.92 16.23
CA ALA A 392 -2.70 18.90 15.18
C ALA A 392 -1.88 17.62 15.46
N SER A 393 -0.79 17.76 16.22
CA SER A 393 0.05 16.63 16.64
C SER A 393 -0.68 15.61 17.52
N LEU A 394 -1.73 16.03 18.26
CA LEU A 394 -2.56 15.15 19.08
C LEU A 394 -3.21 14.05 18.25
N ARG A 395 -3.50 14.32 16.98
CA ARG A 395 -4.18 13.41 16.07
C ARG A 395 -3.38 12.14 15.81
N GLY A 396 -2.09 12.29 15.47
CA GLY A 396 -1.19 11.16 15.26
C GLY A 396 -1.03 10.34 16.55
N PHE A 397 -0.82 11.04 17.67
CA PHE A 397 -0.68 10.42 18.97
C PHE A 397 -1.91 9.58 19.38
N LEU A 398 -3.13 10.14 19.31
CA LEU A 398 -4.37 9.44 19.66
C LEU A 398 -4.65 8.23 18.76
N ARG A 399 -4.31 8.31 17.46
CA ARG A 399 -4.42 7.17 16.54
C ARG A 399 -3.48 6.04 16.91
N THR A 400 -2.25 6.37 17.31
CA THR A 400 -1.30 5.37 17.82
C THR A 400 -1.81 4.75 19.12
N VAL A 401 -2.34 5.54 20.06
CA VAL A 401 -2.94 5.00 21.30
C VAL A 401 -4.05 3.99 20.98
N LYS A 402 -4.95 4.30 20.04
CA LYS A 402 -6.01 3.36 19.61
C LYS A 402 -5.47 2.09 18.94
N GLN A 403 -4.34 2.18 18.24
CA GLN A 403 -3.68 1.00 17.64
C GLN A 403 -3.00 0.12 18.69
N GLU A 404 -2.38 0.72 19.71
CA GLU A 404 -1.73 0.01 20.82
C GLU A 404 -2.75 -0.58 21.80
N TYR A 405 -3.84 0.15 22.05
CA TYR A 405 -4.91 -0.20 22.98
C TYR A 405 -6.26 -0.15 22.28
N ASN A 406 -6.59 -1.21 21.53
CA ASN A 406 -7.77 -1.28 20.66
C ASN A 406 -9.12 -1.10 21.37
N GLN A 407 -9.16 -1.29 22.68
CA GLN A 407 -10.34 -1.10 23.51
C GLN A 407 -10.58 0.37 23.90
N ILE A 408 -9.53 1.20 23.85
CA ILE A 408 -9.62 2.63 24.17
C ILE A 408 -10.06 3.35 22.90
N ILE A 409 -11.27 3.90 22.95
CA ILE A 409 -11.76 4.76 21.87
C ILE A 409 -11.10 6.13 22.01
N THR A 410 -10.50 6.62 20.93
CA THR A 410 -9.90 7.94 20.86
C THR A 410 -10.43 8.75 19.68
N GLY A 411 -10.37 10.07 19.79
CA GLY A 411 -10.68 10.97 18.68
C GLY A 411 -10.53 12.45 19.04
N LEU A 412 -10.57 13.30 18.01
CA LEU A 412 -10.62 14.75 18.15
C LEU A 412 -12.04 15.30 17.91
N VAL A 413 -12.41 16.33 18.67
CA VAL A 413 -13.50 17.27 18.31
C VAL A 413 -12.85 18.62 18.03
N ASP A 414 -12.77 18.99 16.75
CA ASP A 414 -12.08 20.21 16.32
C ASP A 414 -13.05 21.35 15.97
N LEU A 415 -12.76 22.56 16.44
CA LEU A 415 -13.57 23.76 16.27
C LEU A 415 -12.93 24.77 15.31
N SER A 416 -13.73 25.62 14.67
CA SER A 416 -13.18 26.83 14.03
C SER A 416 -12.85 27.91 15.08
N THR A 417 -11.96 28.85 14.75
CA THR A 417 -11.55 29.95 15.64
C THR A 417 -12.68 30.89 16.04
N ASP A 418 -13.68 31.02 15.17
CA ASP A 418 -14.83 31.91 15.32
C ASP A 418 -16.07 31.20 15.93
N SER A 419 -16.00 29.89 16.13
CA SER A 419 -17.11 29.11 16.67
C SER A 419 -17.13 29.11 18.20
N VAL A 420 -18.32 29.36 18.77
CA VAL A 420 -18.61 29.05 20.18
C VAL A 420 -19.24 27.66 20.22
N LEU A 421 -18.54 26.69 20.82
CA LEU A 421 -19.09 25.36 21.03
C LEU A 421 -20.09 25.37 22.19
N THR A 422 -21.29 24.83 21.95
CA THR A 422 -22.27 24.57 23.02
C THR A 422 -22.06 23.17 23.59
N GLY A 423 -22.46 22.96 24.85
CA GLY A 423 -22.41 21.66 25.51
C GLY A 423 -23.19 20.58 24.75
N LYS A 424 -24.34 20.93 24.15
CA LYS A 424 -25.11 20.01 23.29
C LYS A 424 -24.33 19.55 22.07
N GLN A 425 -23.67 20.47 21.37
CA GLN A 425 -22.86 20.14 20.20
C GLN A 425 -21.65 19.30 20.57
N LEU A 426 -20.97 19.65 21.66
CA LEU A 426 -19.85 18.86 22.17
C LEU A 426 -20.27 17.43 22.53
N LEU A 427 -21.39 17.27 23.24
CA LEU A 427 -21.90 15.95 23.64
C LEU A 427 -22.26 15.10 22.42
N ALA A 428 -22.92 15.69 21.42
CA ALA A 428 -23.22 14.98 20.18
C ALA A 428 -21.94 14.54 19.45
N ALA A 429 -20.94 15.41 19.28
CA ALA A 429 -19.69 15.05 18.62
C ALA A 429 -18.93 13.94 19.36
N VAL A 430 -18.84 14.05 20.69
CA VAL A 430 -18.23 13.02 21.54
C VAL A 430 -18.97 11.69 21.39
N ASN A 431 -20.30 11.70 21.38
CA ASN A 431 -21.09 10.48 21.24
C ASN A 431 -20.93 9.85 19.84
N SER A 432 -20.80 10.64 18.78
CA SER A 432 -20.47 10.11 17.44
C SER A 432 -19.14 9.35 17.48
N ILE A 433 -18.11 9.91 18.11
CA ILE A 433 -16.79 9.25 18.27
C ILE A 433 -16.91 7.94 19.06
N VAL A 434 -17.57 7.98 20.23
CA VAL A 434 -17.74 6.80 21.08
C VAL A 434 -18.57 5.70 20.39
N LEU A 435 -19.48 6.06 19.50
CA LEU A 435 -20.30 5.12 18.73
C LEU A 435 -19.63 4.62 17.45
N GLY A 436 -18.40 5.04 17.14
CA GLY A 436 -17.55 4.45 16.10
C GLY A 436 -17.04 5.41 15.04
N GLU A 437 -17.41 6.69 15.09
CA GLU A 437 -16.77 7.70 14.22
C GLU A 437 -15.31 7.96 14.63
N GLY A 438 -14.54 8.48 13.67
CA GLY A 438 -13.18 8.99 13.90
C GLY A 438 -13.21 10.45 14.38
N ASP A 439 -12.20 11.23 14.00
CA ASP A 439 -12.15 12.66 14.32
C ASP A 439 -13.39 13.41 13.74
N ILE A 440 -13.95 14.32 14.53
CA ILE A 440 -15.09 15.16 14.17
C ILE A 440 -14.66 16.63 14.11
N ALA A 441 -14.89 17.29 12.99
CA ALA A 441 -14.74 18.73 12.86
C ALA A 441 -16.11 19.41 12.89
N ILE A 442 -16.28 20.43 13.74
CA ILE A 442 -17.48 21.26 13.80
C ILE A 442 -17.19 22.57 13.08
N ARG A 443 -17.94 22.84 12.01
CA ARG A 443 -17.83 24.06 11.19
C ARG A 443 -19.21 24.64 10.96
N LYS A 444 -19.42 25.91 11.32
CA LYS A 444 -20.74 26.60 11.19
C LYS A 444 -21.91 25.78 11.79
N GLY A 445 -21.64 25.08 12.90
CA GLY A 445 -22.60 24.21 13.59
C GLY A 445 -22.88 22.86 12.93
N GLN A 446 -22.21 22.54 11.82
CA GLN A 446 -22.30 21.25 11.13
C GLN A 446 -21.15 20.32 11.55
N PHE A 447 -21.42 19.01 11.53
CA PHE A 447 -20.50 17.97 11.97
C PHE A 447 -19.92 17.27 10.74
N TRP A 448 -18.60 17.20 10.68
CA TRP A 448 -17.86 16.60 9.57
C TRP A 448 -17.00 15.48 10.11
N ALA A 449 -17.04 14.31 9.47
CA ALA A 449 -16.19 13.18 9.81
C ALA A 449 -15.23 12.89 8.65
N GLU A 450 -14.02 12.46 8.97
CA GLU A 450 -13.03 12.07 7.98
C GLU A 450 -13.35 10.69 7.39
N ARG A 451 -13.13 10.56 6.09
CA ARG A 451 -13.05 9.31 5.35
C ARG A 451 -11.80 9.33 4.48
N MET A 452 -11.02 8.25 4.50
CA MET A 452 -9.92 8.10 3.54
C MET A 452 -10.52 7.76 2.18
N GLN A 453 -10.14 8.51 1.15
CA GLN A 453 -10.58 8.27 -0.22
C GLN A 453 -9.37 8.03 -1.12
N GLU A 454 -9.41 6.97 -1.93
CA GLU A 454 -8.42 6.73 -2.98
C GLU A 454 -8.54 7.83 -4.03
N ILE A 455 -7.41 8.46 -4.35
CA ILE A 455 -7.30 9.36 -5.49
C ILE A 455 -6.85 8.52 -6.70
N PRO A 456 -7.60 8.54 -7.81
CA PRO A 456 -7.16 7.92 -9.04
C PRO A 456 -5.84 8.55 -9.50
N THR A 457 -4.78 7.75 -9.53
CA THR A 457 -3.50 8.18 -10.08
C THR A 457 -3.59 8.17 -11.60
N THR A 458 -3.40 9.35 -12.21
CA THR A 458 -3.08 9.44 -13.63
C THR A 458 -1.58 9.23 -13.78
N SER A 459 -1.15 8.40 -14.74
CA SER A 459 0.28 8.26 -15.02
C SER A 459 0.83 9.64 -15.37
N PRO A 460 1.85 10.15 -14.64
CA PRO A 460 2.45 11.42 -15.00
C PRO A 460 3.02 11.31 -16.42
N ALA A 461 2.85 12.36 -17.22
CA ALA A 461 3.57 12.47 -18.49
C ALA A 461 5.09 12.46 -18.21
N ASP A 462 5.87 11.80 -19.06
CA ASP A 462 7.35 11.77 -19.03
C ASP A 462 7.95 13.14 -19.42
N ASN A 463 7.51 14.19 -18.74
CA ASN A 463 8.02 15.54 -18.92
C ASN A 463 9.14 15.81 -17.92
N LEU A 464 10.14 16.57 -18.36
CA LEU A 464 11.07 17.21 -17.43
C LEU A 464 10.27 18.14 -16.52
N LEU A 465 10.29 17.87 -15.21
CA LEU A 465 9.59 18.66 -14.21
C LEU A 465 10.43 19.84 -13.72
N TYR A 466 11.75 19.75 -13.88
CA TYR A 466 12.71 20.70 -13.34
C TYR A 466 13.60 21.24 -14.44
N THR A 467 14.01 22.49 -14.27
CA THR A 467 14.98 23.16 -15.14
C THR A 467 16.31 23.32 -14.43
N ASP A 468 17.38 23.52 -15.20
CA ASP A 468 18.75 23.66 -14.66
C ASP A 468 18.93 24.88 -13.73
N SER A 469 17.99 25.83 -13.71
CA SER A 469 18.05 27.03 -12.88
C SER A 469 17.54 26.87 -11.45
N GLN A 470 16.91 25.74 -11.11
CA GLN A 470 16.34 25.51 -9.78
C GLN A 470 17.30 24.73 -8.88
N THR A 471 17.46 25.19 -7.64
CA THR A 471 18.17 24.45 -6.59
C THR A 471 17.17 23.75 -5.68
N ILE A 472 17.34 22.42 -5.53
CA ILE A 472 16.46 21.59 -4.70
C ILE A 472 17.17 21.24 -3.39
N VAL A 473 16.53 21.52 -2.27
CA VAL A 473 17.06 21.20 -0.93
C VAL A 473 16.43 19.91 -0.42
N LEU A 474 17.26 18.94 -0.07
CA LEU A 474 16.85 17.69 0.58
C LEU A 474 17.29 17.68 2.04
N THR A 475 16.31 17.80 2.94
CA THR A 475 16.51 17.66 4.39
C THR A 475 16.68 16.19 4.77
N GLY A 476 17.63 15.89 5.66
CA GLY A 476 18.04 14.49 5.86
C GLY A 476 18.75 13.93 4.62
N GLY A 477 19.45 14.81 3.88
CA GLY A 477 19.96 14.59 2.53
C GLY A 477 20.95 13.43 2.36
N LEU A 478 21.47 12.89 3.47
CA LEU A 478 22.36 11.72 3.48
C LEU A 478 21.65 10.41 3.85
N GLY A 479 20.33 10.43 4.00
CA GLY A 479 19.50 9.24 4.21
C GLY A 479 19.25 8.45 2.92
N SER A 480 18.87 7.18 3.05
CA SER A 480 18.61 6.30 1.91
C SER A 480 17.53 6.86 0.97
N LEU A 481 16.43 7.39 1.52
CA LEU A 481 15.35 7.98 0.72
C LEU A 481 15.80 9.24 -0.03
N ALA A 482 16.66 10.06 0.58
CA ALA A 482 17.16 11.28 -0.04
C ALA A 482 18.01 10.98 -1.28
N PHE A 483 18.84 9.93 -1.26
CA PHE A 483 19.60 9.52 -2.44
C PHE A 483 18.70 8.97 -3.55
N ILE A 484 17.69 8.16 -3.20
CA ILE A 484 16.69 7.68 -4.17
C ILE A 484 15.99 8.87 -4.83
N LEU A 485 15.55 9.84 -4.02
CA LEU A 485 14.89 11.05 -4.51
C LEU A 485 15.85 11.90 -5.35
N ALA A 486 17.12 12.06 -4.96
CA ALA A 486 18.10 12.80 -5.74
C ALA A 486 18.30 12.18 -7.13
N HIS A 487 18.43 10.86 -7.24
CA HIS A 487 18.49 10.19 -8.55
C HIS A 487 17.24 10.44 -9.38
N TRP A 488 16.05 10.30 -8.78
CA TRP A 488 14.76 10.55 -9.44
C TRP A 488 14.60 12.00 -9.91
N LEU A 489 15.08 12.97 -9.12
CA LEU A 489 15.09 14.39 -9.47
C LEU A 489 15.99 14.68 -10.66
N LEU A 490 17.19 14.08 -10.67
CA LEU A 490 18.13 14.19 -11.80
C LEU A 490 17.54 13.63 -13.09
N ASP A 491 16.84 12.50 -13.01
CA ASP A 491 16.14 11.90 -14.16
C ASP A 491 15.05 12.84 -14.72
N ARG A 492 14.52 13.75 -13.90
CA ARG A 492 13.50 14.75 -14.27
C ARG A 492 14.05 16.16 -14.54
N GLY A 493 15.36 16.29 -14.69
CA GLY A 493 16.00 17.53 -15.13
C GLY A 493 16.62 18.36 -14.00
N ALA A 494 16.53 17.96 -12.73
CA ALA A 494 17.21 18.69 -11.67
C ALA A 494 18.73 18.58 -11.84
N ARG A 495 19.44 19.71 -11.70
CA ARG A 495 20.90 19.76 -11.81
C ARG A 495 21.59 20.37 -10.60
N SER A 496 20.89 21.10 -9.74
CA SER A 496 21.44 21.63 -8.49
C SER A 496 20.69 21.05 -7.29
N VAL A 497 21.39 20.29 -6.44
CA VAL A 497 20.80 19.67 -5.25
C VAL A 497 21.67 19.95 -4.03
N VAL A 498 21.05 20.42 -2.95
CA VAL A 498 21.68 20.62 -1.64
C VAL A 498 21.22 19.52 -0.70
N LEU A 499 22.17 18.77 -0.15
CA LEU A 499 21.91 17.73 0.85
C LEU A 499 22.24 18.28 2.24
N ILE A 500 21.22 18.50 3.07
CA ILE A 500 21.41 18.99 4.44
C ILE A 500 21.34 17.82 5.42
N GLY A 501 22.34 17.69 6.29
CA GLY A 501 22.35 16.67 7.34
C GLY A 501 23.26 17.02 8.51
N ARG A 502 23.15 16.29 9.62
CA ARG A 502 23.90 16.56 10.86
C ARG A 502 25.35 16.06 10.88
N ARG A 503 25.76 15.30 9.86
CA ARG A 503 27.02 14.55 9.85
C ARG A 503 27.66 14.61 8.48
N GLU A 504 28.98 14.59 8.47
CA GLU A 504 29.77 14.38 7.26
C GLU A 504 29.41 13.04 6.58
N PRO A 505 29.41 12.97 5.23
CA PRO A 505 29.13 11.75 4.52
C PRO A 505 30.23 10.71 4.76
N ASN A 506 29.82 9.47 5.00
CA ASN A 506 30.70 8.32 5.10
C ASN A 506 31.23 7.88 3.71
N SER A 507 32.04 6.83 3.66
CA SER A 507 32.66 6.35 2.42
C SER A 507 31.66 5.98 1.33
N ASP A 508 30.55 5.34 1.68
CA ASP A 508 29.56 4.88 0.70
C ASP A 508 28.67 6.02 0.23
N GLN A 509 28.27 6.92 1.14
CA GLN A 509 27.55 8.15 0.81
C GLN A 509 28.40 9.04 -0.12
N ARG A 510 29.72 9.13 0.10
CA ARG A 510 30.63 9.86 -0.81
C ARG A 510 30.67 9.26 -2.21
N LYS A 511 30.61 7.93 -2.34
CA LYS A 511 30.50 7.27 -3.66
C LYS A 511 29.19 7.66 -4.35
N GLN A 512 28.05 7.57 -3.65
CA GLN A 512 26.75 7.96 -4.20
C GLN A 512 26.70 9.44 -4.62
N ILE A 513 27.29 10.33 -3.81
CA ILE A 513 27.43 11.75 -4.16
C ILE A 513 28.27 11.92 -5.43
N ASN A 514 29.37 11.17 -5.56
CA ASN A 514 30.21 11.24 -6.76
C ASN A 514 29.49 10.70 -8.00
N GLU A 515 28.73 9.61 -7.89
CA GLU A 515 27.89 9.09 -8.97
C GLU A 515 26.87 10.12 -9.45
N LEU A 516 26.21 10.84 -8.52
CA LEU A 516 25.31 11.95 -8.86
C LEU A 516 26.05 13.08 -9.58
N LYS A 517 27.27 13.42 -9.15
CA LYS A 517 28.11 14.45 -9.79
C LYS A 517 28.58 14.04 -11.19
N GLU A 518 28.98 12.78 -11.38
CA GLU A 518 29.39 12.22 -12.68
C GLU A 518 28.24 12.24 -13.69
N ARG A 519 26.99 12.16 -13.21
CA ARG A 519 25.77 12.35 -14.00
C ARG A 519 25.44 13.82 -14.32
N GLY A 520 26.32 14.76 -13.95
CA GLY A 520 26.21 16.18 -14.29
C GLY A 520 25.49 17.04 -13.27
N ALA A 521 25.24 16.55 -12.04
CA ALA A 521 24.62 17.36 -11.00
C ALA A 521 25.65 18.13 -10.13
N LYS A 522 25.34 19.38 -9.82
CA LYS A 522 26.01 20.16 -8.77
C LYS A 522 25.42 19.77 -7.41
N ILE A 523 26.11 18.89 -6.70
CA ILE A 523 25.74 18.45 -5.35
C ILE A 523 26.56 19.21 -4.30
N SER A 524 25.88 19.96 -3.44
CA SER A 524 26.44 20.59 -2.24
C SER A 524 25.98 19.85 -0.99
N VAL A 525 26.88 19.58 -0.05
CA VAL A 525 26.54 18.97 1.23
C VAL A 525 26.73 20.02 2.31
N VAL A 526 25.68 20.24 3.11
CA VAL A 526 25.66 21.25 4.18
C VAL A 526 25.45 20.55 5.51
N ILE A 527 26.34 20.81 6.47
CA ILE A 527 26.26 20.23 7.80
C ILE A 527 25.52 21.18 8.73
N SER A 528 24.29 20.80 9.10
CA SER A 528 23.47 21.55 10.04
C SER A 528 22.48 20.63 10.75
N ASP A 529 22.18 20.93 12.01
CA ASP A 529 20.96 20.46 12.63
C ASP A 529 19.78 21.35 12.20
N LEU A 530 18.69 20.72 11.75
CA LEU A 530 17.49 21.42 11.30
C LEU A 530 16.61 21.85 12.47
N SER A 531 16.77 21.23 13.65
CA SER A 531 16.04 21.64 14.85
C SER A 531 16.75 22.75 15.64
N ASP A 532 17.94 23.19 15.20
CA ASP A 532 18.68 24.30 15.80
C ASP A 532 18.64 25.49 14.84
N GLU A 533 17.83 26.49 15.18
CA GLU A 533 17.63 27.68 14.36
C GLU A 533 18.94 28.44 14.10
N HIS A 534 19.83 28.53 15.10
CA HIS A 534 21.10 29.22 14.97
C HIS A 534 22.05 28.49 14.03
N GLN A 535 22.15 27.17 14.14
CA GLN A 535 22.95 26.36 13.22
C GLN A 535 22.42 26.47 11.79
N LEU A 536 21.11 26.35 11.60
CA LEU A 536 20.50 26.44 10.28
C LEU A 536 20.74 27.82 9.66
N LYS A 537 20.56 28.90 10.42
CA LYS A 537 20.83 30.25 9.94
C LYS A 537 22.29 30.44 9.53
N SER A 538 23.25 29.99 10.35
CA SER A 538 24.67 30.04 10.00
C SER A 538 24.96 29.27 8.72
N ALA A 539 24.39 28.07 8.58
CA ALA A 539 24.58 27.23 7.39
C ALA A 539 23.98 27.86 6.12
N LEU A 540 22.84 28.55 6.23
CA LEU A 540 22.25 29.30 5.12
C LEU A 540 23.12 30.49 4.72
N ASP A 541 23.61 31.26 5.69
CA ASP A 541 24.46 32.43 5.45
C ASP A 541 25.82 32.04 4.83
N GLU A 542 26.44 30.94 5.30
CA GLU A 542 27.74 30.43 4.81
C GLU A 542 27.69 29.86 3.40
N HIS A 543 26.52 29.42 2.94
CA HIS A 543 26.29 28.79 1.64
C HIS A 543 25.30 29.59 0.77
N ASN A 544 25.26 30.92 0.96
CA ASN A 544 24.34 31.81 0.24
C ASN A 544 24.44 31.66 -1.29
N ASP A 545 25.62 31.36 -1.82
CA ASP A 545 25.87 31.11 -3.24
C ASP A 545 25.06 29.93 -3.82
N VAL A 546 24.61 29.01 -2.95
CA VAL A 546 23.78 27.87 -3.30
C VAL A 546 22.32 28.06 -2.88
N PHE A 547 22.05 28.83 -1.83
CA PHE A 547 20.70 29.05 -1.31
C PHE A 547 19.97 30.25 -1.97
N ASP A 548 20.68 31.25 -2.48
CA ASP A 548 20.10 32.45 -3.15
C ASP A 548 19.39 32.12 -4.47
N THR A 549 19.59 30.91 -5.01
CA THR A 549 18.91 30.41 -6.22
C THR A 549 17.66 29.58 -5.93
N ILE A 550 17.23 29.49 -4.66
CA ILE A 550 15.95 28.90 -4.29
C ILE A 550 14.86 29.92 -4.63
N THR A 551 14.09 29.63 -5.66
CA THR A 551 12.90 30.41 -6.02
C THR A 551 11.69 29.87 -5.27
N ASP A 552 10.87 30.78 -4.73
CA ASP A 552 9.55 30.46 -4.15
C ASP A 552 8.61 29.71 -5.12
#